data_AF-A0A813HV96-F1
#
_entry.id   AF-A0A813HV96-F1
#
_cell.length_a   1.000
_cell.length_b   1.000
_cell.length_c   1.000
_cell.angle_alpha   90.00
_cell.angle_beta   90.00
_cell.angle_gamma   90.00
#
_symmetry.space_group_name_H-M   'P 1'
#
loop_
_entity.id
_entity.type
_entity.pdbx_description
1 polymer ?
#
loop_
_entity_poly.entity_id
_entity_poly.type
_entity_poly.pdbx_seq_one_letter_code
_entity_poly.pdbx_strand_id
1 'polypeptide(L)'
;MGVADQLAQYENSDEHRAYVMVNLWRPVLPMTASLQDRPLAFIDPTSVDCEQDFIAIDLVGQLPGGQRYLNLKQNPLHRWYYYPDMTTSEVLVWKQSHFMKEEGQSFTTSSAQTNSLTPVPHSAASIPGTPEDCEARCSFELRVGLLCSTPDGQPATA
;
A
#
# COMPACT_ATOMS: atom_id res chain seq x y z
N MET A 1 -1.32 -4.35 -20.16
CA MET A 1 -1.65 -2.95 -19.81
C MET A 1 -0.75 -2.58 -18.65
N GLY A 2 0.10 -1.58 -18.82
CA GLY A 2 1.06 -1.14 -17.79
C GLY A 2 0.44 -0.13 -16.82
N VAL A 3 1.13 0.17 -15.73
CA VAL A 3 0.69 1.18 -14.74
C VAL A 3 0.48 2.55 -15.39
N ALA A 4 1.33 2.93 -16.36
CA ALA A 4 1.19 4.18 -17.11
C ALA A 4 -0.11 4.25 -17.92
N ASP A 5 -0.55 3.13 -18.51
CA ASP A 5 -1.81 3.07 -19.26
C ASP A 5 -3.02 3.25 -18.33
N GLN A 6 -2.96 2.62 -17.15
CA GLN A 6 -4.03 2.74 -16.14
C GLN A 6 -4.14 4.16 -15.58
N LEU A 7 -3.00 4.82 -15.33
CA LEU A 7 -2.99 6.22 -14.90
C LEU A 7 -3.53 7.13 -15.99
N ALA A 8 -3.15 6.90 -17.25
CA ALA A 8 -3.70 7.67 -18.37
C ALA A 8 -5.22 7.49 -18.50
N GLN A 9 -5.76 6.29 -18.26
CA GLN A 9 -7.20 6.05 -18.24
C GLN A 9 -7.88 6.77 -17.06
N TYR A 10 -7.28 6.76 -15.87
CA TYR A 10 -7.80 7.48 -14.71
C TYR A 10 -7.86 9.00 -14.95
N GLU A 11 -6.78 9.58 -15.49
CA GLU A 11 -6.70 11.03 -15.71
C GLU A 11 -7.66 11.49 -16.80
N ASN A 12 -7.66 10.81 -17.95
CA ASN A 12 -8.30 11.30 -19.17
C ASN A 12 -9.77 10.87 -19.32
N SER A 13 -10.33 10.15 -18.34
CA SER A 13 -11.73 9.68 -18.36
C SER A 13 -12.48 10.08 -17.10
N ASP A 14 -13.73 10.50 -17.27
CA ASP A 14 -14.67 10.73 -16.16
C ASP A 14 -15.50 9.49 -15.82
N GLU A 15 -15.23 8.35 -16.49
CA GLU A 15 -15.85 7.06 -16.16
C GLU A 15 -15.35 6.51 -14.83
N HIS A 16 -14.17 6.95 -14.37
CA HIS A 16 -13.52 6.46 -13.17
C HIS A 16 -13.43 7.55 -12.11
N ARG A 17 -14.03 7.30 -10.95
CA ARG A 17 -14.01 8.22 -9.80
C ARG A 17 -12.86 7.96 -8.84
N ALA A 18 -12.25 6.78 -8.91
CA ALA A 18 -11.15 6.44 -8.02
C ALA A 18 -10.15 5.47 -8.64
N TYR A 19 -8.90 5.60 -8.23
CA TYR A 19 -7.87 4.60 -8.41
C TYR A 19 -7.53 3.99 -7.06
N VAL A 20 -7.59 2.66 -6.94
CA VAL A 20 -7.35 1.95 -5.67
C VAL A 20 -6.21 0.95 -5.87
N MET A 21 -5.20 1.01 -5.01
CA MET A 21 -4.17 -0.02 -4.94
C MET A 21 -4.55 -1.04 -3.88
N VAL A 22 -4.69 -2.30 -4.31
CA VAL A 22 -4.94 -3.45 -3.42
C VAL A 22 -3.73 -4.35 -3.45
N ASN A 23 -3.29 -4.78 -2.28
CA ASN A 23 -2.18 -5.69 -2.15
C ASN A 23 -2.66 -7.05 -1.68
N LEU A 24 -2.00 -8.08 -2.19
CA LEU A 24 -2.11 -9.44 -1.73
C LEU A 24 -0.72 -9.87 -1.26
N TRP A 25 -0.64 -10.41 -0.06
CA TRP A 25 0.63 -10.88 0.48
C TRP A 25 0.45 -12.18 1.25
N ARG A 26 1.43 -13.07 1.13
CA ARG A 26 1.48 -14.32 1.90
C ARG A 26 2.88 -14.94 1.93
N PRO A 27 3.16 -15.77 2.93
CA PRO A 27 4.25 -16.74 2.83
C PRO A 27 3.98 -17.73 1.69
N VAL A 28 5.05 -18.21 1.07
CA VAL A 28 5.01 -19.16 -0.06
C VAL A 28 6.00 -20.29 0.10
N LEU A 29 5.83 -21.32 -0.73
CA LEU A 29 6.82 -22.37 -0.89
C LEU A 29 8.22 -21.77 -1.16
N PRO A 30 9.29 -22.34 -0.60
CA PRO A 30 9.33 -23.65 0.04
C PRO A 30 8.94 -23.68 1.53
N MET A 31 8.36 -22.62 2.10
CA MET A 31 7.98 -22.62 3.52
C MET A 31 7.02 -23.76 3.87
N THR A 32 7.28 -24.37 5.02
CA THR A 32 6.49 -25.51 5.55
C THR A 32 5.97 -25.28 6.96
N ALA A 33 6.64 -24.45 7.76
CA ALA A 33 6.17 -24.01 9.06
C ALA A 33 5.31 -22.74 8.95
N SER A 34 4.54 -22.47 10.00
CA SER A 34 3.89 -21.18 10.20
C SER A 34 4.94 -20.07 10.25
N LEU A 35 4.62 -18.92 9.64
CA LEU A 35 5.53 -17.80 9.56
C LEU A 35 5.84 -17.21 10.95
N GLN A 36 7.13 -17.16 11.28
CA GLN A 36 7.66 -16.55 12.50
C GLN A 36 8.75 -15.52 12.21
N ASP A 37 9.66 -15.81 11.27
CA ASP A 37 10.68 -14.85 10.83
C ASP A 37 10.01 -13.66 10.15
N ARG A 38 10.10 -12.49 10.79
CA ARG A 38 9.68 -11.21 10.22
C ARG A 38 8.28 -11.24 9.60
N PRO A 39 7.18 -11.42 10.35
CA PRO A 39 5.85 -11.30 9.78
C PRO A 39 5.63 -9.92 9.14
N LEU A 40 4.66 -9.83 8.24
CA LEU A 40 4.23 -8.53 7.72
C LEU A 40 3.38 -7.83 8.79
N ALA A 41 3.85 -6.67 9.21
CA ALA A 41 3.14 -5.80 10.13
C ALA A 41 2.61 -4.57 9.40
N PHE A 42 1.50 -4.06 9.88
CA PHE A 42 0.75 -2.92 9.36
C PHE A 42 0.65 -1.86 10.44
N ILE A 43 0.53 -0.61 10.01
CA ILE A 43 0.16 0.49 10.88
C ILE A 43 -1.31 0.80 10.64
N ASP A 44 -2.06 0.96 11.73
CA ASP A 44 -3.42 1.49 11.65
C ASP A 44 -3.38 2.91 11.06
N PRO A 45 -4.00 3.14 9.89
CA PRO A 45 -3.94 4.41 9.20
C PRO A 45 -4.48 5.58 10.03
N THR A 46 -5.38 5.32 11.00
CA THR A 46 -5.92 6.35 11.90
C THR A 46 -4.93 6.77 13.00
N SER A 47 -3.77 6.11 13.08
CA SER A 47 -2.65 6.48 13.96
C SER A 47 -1.51 7.21 13.23
N VAL A 48 -1.64 7.42 11.92
CA VAL A 48 -0.63 8.08 11.08
C VAL A 48 -0.99 9.54 10.88
N ASP A 49 -0.07 10.44 11.21
CA ASP A 49 -0.14 11.84 10.81
C ASP A 49 0.41 11.97 9.38
N CYS A 50 -0.47 12.11 8.40
CA CYS A 50 -0.07 12.14 7.00
C CYS A 50 0.81 13.34 6.63
N GLU A 51 0.76 14.43 7.41
CA GLU A 51 1.59 15.62 7.17
C GLU A 51 2.97 15.46 7.79
N GLN A 52 3.03 14.89 8.99
CA GLN A 52 4.25 14.86 9.78
C GLN A 52 5.03 13.57 9.65
N ASP A 53 4.37 12.43 9.42
CA ASP A 53 5.04 11.13 9.45
C ASP A 53 5.66 10.73 8.11
N PHE A 54 5.17 11.25 6.98
CA PHE A 54 5.72 10.88 5.68
C PHE A 54 6.93 11.72 5.27
N ILE A 55 7.92 11.04 4.69
CA ILE A 55 9.07 11.64 4.01
C ILE A 55 9.06 11.14 2.57
N ALA A 56 8.88 12.06 1.63
CA ALA A 56 9.08 11.76 0.22
C ALA A 56 10.56 11.60 -0.08
N ILE A 57 10.93 10.49 -0.72
CA ILE A 57 12.30 10.20 -1.15
C ILE A 57 12.27 9.97 -2.65
N ASP A 58 13.02 10.79 -3.38
CA ASP A 58 13.20 10.63 -4.82
C ASP A 58 14.48 9.81 -5.07
N LEU A 59 14.33 8.58 -5.56
CA LEU A 59 15.45 7.75 -6.02
C LEU A 59 15.81 8.13 -7.46
N VAL A 60 16.43 9.30 -7.61
CA VAL A 60 16.92 9.77 -8.91
C VAL A 60 18.20 9.01 -9.27
N GLY A 61 18.25 8.42 -10.46
CA GLY A 61 19.45 7.77 -11.02
C GLY A 61 19.68 6.31 -10.62
N GLN A 62 18.90 5.75 -9.69
CA GLN A 62 19.00 4.32 -9.34
C GLN A 62 18.10 3.42 -10.21
N LEU A 63 17.01 3.97 -10.77
CA LEU A 63 16.08 3.26 -11.64
C LEU A 63 15.70 4.14 -12.84
N PRO A 64 15.50 3.58 -14.04
CA PRO A 64 14.98 4.32 -15.19
C PRO A 64 13.63 4.98 -14.85
N GLY A 65 13.52 6.28 -15.11
CA GLY A 65 12.31 7.07 -14.83
C GLY A 65 12.30 7.79 -13.49
N GLY A 66 13.20 7.45 -12.55
CA GLY A 66 13.17 7.96 -11.18
C GLY A 66 11.97 7.41 -10.42
N GLN A 67 12.15 6.99 -9.18
CA GLN A 67 11.04 6.46 -8.39
C GLN A 67 10.93 7.18 -7.06
N ARG A 68 9.73 7.70 -6.80
CA ARG A 68 9.40 8.38 -5.56
C ARG A 68 8.82 7.38 -4.57
N TYR A 69 9.44 7.28 -3.41
CA TYR A 69 8.97 6.45 -2.29
C TYR A 69 8.47 7.36 -1.18
N LEU A 70 7.43 6.90 -0.49
CA LEU A 70 6.99 7.50 0.77
C LEU A 70 7.53 6.63 1.90
N ASN A 71 8.55 7.14 2.59
CA ASN A 71 9.03 6.54 3.82
C ASN A 71 8.27 7.10 5.00
N LEU A 72 8.13 6.29 6.04
CA LEU A 72 7.46 6.68 7.27
C LEU A 72 8.48 6.92 8.38
N LYS A 73 8.37 8.04 9.08
CA LYS A 73 9.12 8.33 10.30
C LYS A 73 8.73 7.36 11.40
N GLN A 74 9.65 7.10 12.32
CA GLN A 74 9.28 6.45 13.56
C GLN A 74 8.42 7.42 14.39
N ASN A 75 7.26 6.95 14.83
CA ASN A 75 6.39 7.70 15.71
C ASN A 75 5.83 6.73 16.78
N PRO A 76 6.01 7.00 18.08
CA PRO A 76 5.51 6.12 19.15
C PRO A 76 3.98 6.04 19.22
N LEU A 77 3.26 6.95 18.55
CA LEU A 77 1.80 6.90 18.44
C LEU A 77 1.29 5.91 17.39
N HIS A 78 2.17 5.43 16.50
CA HIS A 78 1.81 4.41 15.51
C HIS A 78 1.32 3.14 16.20
N ARG A 79 0.11 2.71 15.86
CA ARG A 79 -0.45 1.44 16.33
C ARG A 79 -0.13 0.36 15.31
N TRP A 80 0.71 -0.58 15.72
CA TRP A 80 1.17 -1.69 14.89
C TRP A 80 0.31 -2.93 15.09
N TYR A 81 0.01 -3.62 14.00
CA TYR A 81 -0.74 -4.86 13.96
C TYR A 81 -0.05 -5.85 13.04
N TYR A 82 -0.13 -7.15 13.35
CA TYR A 82 0.32 -8.20 12.45
C TYR A 82 -0.55 -9.44 12.65
N TYR A 83 -0.55 -10.33 11.67
CA TYR A 83 -1.22 -11.62 11.76
C TYR A 83 -0.19 -12.71 12.12
N PRO A 84 -0.25 -13.29 13.33
CA PRO A 84 0.72 -14.29 13.77
C PRO A 84 0.51 -15.64 13.08
N ASP A 85 1.55 -16.47 13.05
CA ASP A 85 1.51 -17.87 12.65
C ASP A 85 0.94 -18.16 11.25
N MET A 86 0.99 -17.17 10.36
CA MET A 86 0.43 -17.26 9.01
C MET A 86 1.02 -18.43 8.23
N THR A 87 0.15 -19.25 7.65
CA THR A 87 0.51 -20.41 6.84
C THR A 87 0.58 -20.07 5.36
N THR A 88 1.25 -20.93 4.59
CA THR A 88 1.30 -20.86 3.12
C THR A 88 -0.04 -21.20 2.47
N SER A 89 -1.15 -21.31 3.19
CA SER A 89 -2.51 -21.43 2.64
C SER A 89 -3.34 -20.16 2.79
N GLU A 90 -2.88 -19.20 3.60
CA GLU A 90 -3.58 -17.96 3.89
C GLU A 90 -3.09 -16.82 2.98
N VAL A 91 -3.88 -15.75 2.89
CA VAL A 91 -3.51 -14.54 2.16
C VAL A 91 -4.03 -13.30 2.89
N LEU A 92 -3.16 -12.32 3.10
CA LEU A 92 -3.55 -11.00 3.56
C LEU A 92 -3.93 -10.17 2.34
N VAL A 93 -5.08 -9.51 2.43
CA VAL A 93 -5.58 -8.60 1.39
C VAL A 93 -5.94 -7.28 2.04
N TRP A 94 -5.38 -6.18 1.54
CA TRP A 94 -5.69 -4.84 2.06
C TRP A 94 -5.66 -3.79 0.97
N LYS A 95 -6.40 -2.70 1.22
CA LYS A 95 -6.31 -1.46 0.45
C LYS A 95 -5.03 -0.73 0.84
N GLN A 96 -4.00 -0.77 0.00
CA GLN A 96 -2.73 -0.08 0.28
C GLN A 96 -2.91 1.43 0.20
N SER A 97 -3.62 1.92 -0.81
CA SER A 97 -3.92 3.34 -1.00
C SER A 97 -5.12 3.49 -1.93
N HIS A 98 -5.72 4.67 -1.95
CA HIS A 98 -6.74 5.04 -2.91
C HIS A 98 -6.64 6.52 -3.20
N PHE A 99 -7.02 6.89 -4.42
CA PHE A 99 -7.10 8.25 -4.92
C PHE A 99 -8.51 8.42 -5.45
N MET A 100 -9.26 9.35 -4.87
CA MET A 100 -10.54 9.83 -5.37
C MET A 100 -10.29 11.02 -6.30
N LYS A 101 -11.03 11.08 -7.41
CA LYS A 101 -11.01 12.23 -8.32
C LYS A 101 -11.84 13.36 -7.67
N GLU A 102 -11.21 14.50 -7.48
CA GLU A 102 -11.88 15.74 -7.04
C GLU A 102 -11.74 16.80 -8.14
N GLU A 103 -12.68 17.73 -8.23
CA GLU A 103 -12.65 18.77 -9.26
C GLU A 103 -11.34 19.58 -9.18
N GLY A 104 -10.60 19.63 -10.29
CA GLY A 104 -9.30 20.32 -10.36
C GLY A 104 -8.10 19.56 -9.77
N GLN A 105 -8.26 18.31 -9.31
CA GLN A 105 -7.15 17.46 -8.85
C GLN A 105 -6.77 16.39 -9.88
N SER A 106 -5.47 16.29 -10.16
CA SER A 106 -4.84 15.19 -10.90
C SER A 106 -4.14 14.27 -9.90
N PHE A 107 -3.93 13.00 -10.25
CA PHE A 107 -3.09 12.06 -9.52
C PHE A 107 -1.69 12.62 -9.20
N THR A 108 -1.20 13.53 -10.04
CA THR A 108 0.12 14.17 -9.89
C THR A 108 0.09 15.42 -8.99
N THR A 109 -1.08 16.02 -8.76
CA THR A 109 -1.25 17.25 -7.98
C THR A 109 -2.00 17.04 -6.66
N SER A 110 -2.61 15.87 -6.45
CA SER A 110 -3.24 15.49 -5.19
C SER A 110 -2.20 15.38 -4.09
N SER A 111 -2.24 16.32 -3.14
CA SER A 111 -1.45 16.28 -1.90
C SER A 111 -1.94 15.12 -1.03
N ALA A 112 -1.06 14.57 -0.18
CA ALA A 112 -1.45 13.67 0.90
C ALA A 112 -2.53 14.26 1.84
N GLN A 113 -2.75 15.58 1.78
CA GLN A 113 -3.76 16.32 2.56
C GLN A 113 -5.20 16.15 2.10
N THR A 114 -5.49 15.87 0.83
CA THR A 114 -6.87 15.91 0.32
C THR A 114 -7.59 14.58 0.48
N ASN A 115 -7.52 13.93 1.65
CA ASN A 115 -8.31 12.70 1.96
C ASN A 115 -8.16 11.51 0.96
N SER A 116 -7.21 11.62 0.03
CA SER A 116 -7.11 10.86 -1.22
C SER A 116 -5.78 10.12 -1.30
N LEU A 117 -5.12 9.95 -0.15
CA LEU A 117 -3.81 9.34 0.04
C LEU A 117 -3.64 8.94 1.51
N THR A 118 -4.56 8.14 2.05
CA THR A 118 -4.30 7.47 3.34
C THR A 118 -3.72 6.09 3.05
N PRO A 119 -2.38 5.95 2.94
CA PRO A 119 -1.80 4.66 2.74
C PRO A 119 -1.98 3.80 4.00
N VAL A 120 -1.86 2.49 3.85
CA VAL A 120 -1.64 1.56 4.96
C VAL A 120 -0.18 1.15 4.93
N PRO A 121 0.70 1.82 5.71
CA PRO A 121 2.10 1.45 5.78
C PRO A 121 2.23 0.03 6.32
N HIS A 122 3.15 -0.72 5.74
CA HIS A 122 3.45 -2.07 6.15
C HIS A 122 4.94 -2.36 5.97
N SER A 123 5.49 -3.20 6.83
CA SER A 123 6.88 -3.60 6.76
C SER A 123 7.10 -4.95 7.43
N ALA A 124 8.25 -5.55 7.14
CA ALA A 124 8.77 -6.68 7.89
C ALA A 124 9.04 -6.26 9.35
N ALA A 125 8.45 -6.95 10.33
CA ALA A 125 8.62 -6.62 11.74
C ALA A 125 9.44 -7.65 12.51
N SER A 126 10.36 -7.21 13.36
CA SER A 126 11.01 -8.10 14.32
C SER A 126 10.13 -8.25 15.56
N ILE A 127 9.66 -9.47 15.85
CA ILE A 127 8.78 -9.74 17.00
C ILE A 127 9.62 -10.25 18.18
N PRO A 128 9.50 -9.64 19.39
CA PRO A 128 10.14 -10.17 20.57
C PRO A 128 9.69 -11.60 20.87
N GLY A 129 10.65 -12.51 21.10
CA GLY A 129 10.37 -13.91 21.36
C GLY A 129 10.29 -14.82 20.13
N THR A 130 10.52 -14.29 18.92
CA THR A 130 10.72 -15.13 17.72
C THR A 130 11.90 -16.09 17.94
N PRO A 131 11.72 -17.42 17.74
CA PRO A 131 12.80 -18.40 17.88
C PRO A 131 13.96 -18.12 16.93
N GLU A 132 15.21 -18.29 17.40
CA GLU A 132 16.41 -18.04 16.58
C GLU A 132 16.55 -19.03 15.42
N ASP A 133 16.00 -20.24 15.57
CA ASP A 133 16.04 -21.33 14.60
C ASP A 133 14.76 -21.43 13.75
N CYS A 134 13.89 -20.41 13.78
CA CYS A 134 12.67 -20.43 12.98
C CYS A 134 12.97 -20.42 11.47
N GLU A 135 12.06 -21.00 10.69
CA GLU A 135 12.18 -21.04 9.24
C GLU A 135 12.24 -19.62 8.66
N ALA A 136 13.25 -19.35 7.84
CA ALA A 136 13.43 -18.05 7.20
C ALA A 136 12.26 -17.74 6.26
N ARG A 137 11.78 -16.50 6.31
CA ARG A 137 10.62 -16.09 5.52
C ARG A 137 10.90 -16.12 4.02
N CYS A 138 10.07 -16.87 3.30
CA CYS A 138 9.87 -16.73 1.86
C CYS A 138 8.44 -16.25 1.60
N SER A 139 8.28 -15.05 1.04
CA SER A 139 6.98 -14.43 0.82
C SER A 139 6.95 -13.72 -0.53
N PHE A 140 5.76 -13.49 -1.06
CA PHE A 140 5.57 -12.58 -2.19
C PHE A 140 4.48 -11.55 -1.90
N GLU A 141 4.54 -10.47 -2.67
CA GLU A 141 3.55 -9.42 -2.68
C GLU A 141 3.11 -9.20 -4.13
N LEU A 142 1.80 -9.18 -4.36
CA LEU A 142 1.20 -8.75 -5.61
C LEU A 142 0.43 -7.45 -5.35
N ARG A 143 0.71 -6.43 -6.15
CA ARG A 143 -0.01 -5.15 -6.14
C ARG A 143 -0.90 -5.06 -7.37
N VAL A 144 -2.17 -4.73 -7.15
CA VAL A 144 -3.18 -4.62 -8.20
C VAL A 144 -3.79 -3.23 -8.13
N GLY A 145 -3.64 -2.47 -9.22
CA GLY A 145 -4.32 -1.20 -9.42
C GLY A 145 -5.73 -1.42 -9.98
N LEU A 146 -6.73 -0.83 -9.35
CA LEU A 146 -8.14 -0.88 -9.73
C LEU A 146 -8.61 0.51 -10.16
N LEU A 147 -9.30 0.58 -11.31
CA LEU A 147 -10.07 1.75 -11.71
C LEU A 147 -11.52 1.54 -11.26
N CYS A 148 -11.99 2.38 -10.35
CA CYS A 148 -13.34 2.28 -9.80
C CYS A 148 -14.28 3.24 -10.54
N SER A 149 -15.31 2.69 -11.17
CA SER A 149 -16.28 3.49 -11.93
C SER A 149 -17.20 4.32 -11.04
N THR A 150 -17.78 5.36 -11.64
CA THR A 150 -18.95 6.05 -11.09
C THR A 150 -20.15 5.10 -11.06
N PRO A 151 -20.98 5.12 -10.01
CA PRO A 151 -22.29 4.48 -10.05
C PRO A 151 -23.13 5.12 -11.17
N ASP A 152 -23.95 4.32 -11.85
CA ASP A 152 -24.81 4.79 -12.94
C ASP A 152 -25.60 6.05 -12.53
N GLY A 153 -25.39 7.15 -13.27
CA GLY A 153 -26.15 8.40 -13.12
C GLY A 153 -25.56 9.46 -12.18
N GLN A 154 -24.35 9.28 -11.64
CA GLN A 154 -23.64 10.34 -10.90
C GLN A 154 -22.35 10.78 -11.62
N PRO A 155 -22.12 12.10 -11.79
CA PRO A 155 -20.84 12.59 -12.30
C PRO A 155 -19.70 12.18 -11.35
N ALA A 156 -18.50 11.97 -11.90
CA ALA A 156 -17.31 11.60 -11.11
C ALA A 156 -16.87 12.68 -10.12
N THR A 157 -17.32 13.91 -10.34
CA THR A 157 -17.04 15.10 -9.53
C THR A 157 -18.34 15.56 -8.85
N ALA A 158 -18.32 15.67 -7.52
CA ALA A 158 -19.37 16.33 -6.74
C ALA A 158 -18.98 17.79 -6.48
#